data_AF-A0AAD4KVL0-F1
#
_entry.id   AF-A0AAD4KVL0-F1
#
_cell.length_a   1.000
_cell.length_b   1.000
_cell.length_c   1.000
_cell.angle_alpha   90.00
_cell.angle_beta   90.00
_cell.angle_gamma   90.00
#
_symmetry.space_group_name_H-M   'P 1'
#
loop_
_entity.id
_entity.type
_entity.pdbx_description
1 polymer ?
#
loop_
_entity_poly.entity_id
_entity_poly.type
_entity_poly.pdbx_seq_one_letter_code
_entity_poly.pdbx_strand_id
1 'polypeptide(L)'
;MSDSTLVKAAQVAATLAAAAASGGIISISVFTIPAIAQPSRQSKGRDREKPGSAVSHVAQQWEATYDLGKVVFPSIALASSLLYSYVAYAVRDGTHGRRLSVLYLTAAGLVVMIAPITGALIVPVNNKLHPYTLREDSFVKGEANAEERARHEHEDHEFSGLLRKWSQLNLFRGLFPLFGATLGATAAFGLV
;
A
#
# COMPACT_ATOMS: atom_id res chain seq x y z
N MET A 1 7.23 -2.43 -35.87
CA MET A 1 6.52 -1.46 -35.00
C MET A 1 7.17 -1.32 -33.61
N SER A 2 7.95 -2.30 -33.15
CA SER A 2 8.69 -2.28 -31.87
C SER A 2 9.66 -1.10 -31.69
N ASP A 3 10.19 -0.52 -32.77
CA ASP A 3 11.12 0.61 -32.71
C ASP A 3 10.49 2.00 -32.68
N SER A 4 9.15 2.08 -32.65
CA SER A 4 8.45 3.36 -32.59
C SER A 4 8.73 4.09 -31.28
N THR A 5 9.07 5.38 -31.37
CA THR A 5 9.21 6.30 -30.23
C THR A 5 8.03 6.21 -29.27
N LEU A 6 6.82 5.96 -29.79
CA LEU A 6 5.60 5.85 -28.99
C LEU A 6 5.59 4.59 -28.11
N VAL A 7 6.10 3.45 -28.62
CA VAL A 7 6.21 2.21 -27.84
C VAL A 7 7.24 2.37 -26.73
N LYS A 8 8.38 2.99 -27.03
CA LYS A 8 9.44 3.28 -26.05
C LYS A 8 8.95 4.24 -24.96
N ALA A 9 8.23 5.29 -25.35
CA ALA A 9 7.60 6.23 -24.40
C ALA A 9 6.59 5.53 -23.49
N ALA A 10 5.73 4.65 -24.06
CA ALA A 10 4.77 3.88 -23.28
C ALA A 10 5.45 2.90 -22.31
N GLN A 11 6.54 2.24 -22.70
CA GLN A 11 7.34 1.36 -21.84
C GLN A 11 7.91 2.11 -20.63
N VAL A 12 8.52 3.27 -20.87
CA VAL A 12 9.10 4.11 -19.81
C VAL A 12 8.00 4.63 -18.89
N ALA A 13 6.92 5.16 -19.44
CA ALA A 13 5.80 5.68 -18.65
C ALA A 13 5.13 4.60 -17.80
N ALA A 14 4.91 3.39 -18.35
CA ALA A 14 4.35 2.27 -17.61
C ALA A 14 5.22 1.88 -16.41
N THR A 15 6.54 1.81 -16.64
CA THR A 15 7.53 1.42 -15.62
C THR A 15 7.65 2.45 -14.53
N LEU A 16 7.72 3.74 -14.88
CA LEU A 16 7.77 4.82 -13.91
C LEU A 16 6.47 4.89 -13.09
N ALA A 17 5.31 4.74 -13.72
CA ALA A 17 4.03 4.72 -13.02
C ALA A 17 3.93 3.54 -12.04
N ALA A 18 4.34 2.34 -12.44
CA ALA A 18 4.37 1.17 -11.56
C ALA A 18 5.35 1.37 -10.39
N ALA A 19 6.55 1.87 -10.65
CA ALA A 19 7.54 2.15 -9.61
C ALA A 19 7.06 3.23 -8.63
N ALA A 20 6.43 4.30 -9.13
CA ALA A 20 5.86 5.35 -8.29
C ALA A 20 4.70 4.84 -7.42
N ALA A 21 3.80 4.03 -7.98
CA ALA A 21 2.73 3.40 -7.21
C ALA A 21 3.29 2.49 -6.11
N SER A 22 4.29 1.66 -6.43
CA SER A 22 4.97 0.82 -5.46
C SER A 22 5.62 1.63 -4.34
N GLY A 23 6.46 2.62 -4.70
CA GLY A 23 7.16 3.46 -3.75
C GLY A 23 6.21 4.21 -2.82
N GLY A 24 5.12 4.76 -3.36
CA GLY A 24 4.09 5.42 -2.56
C GLY A 24 3.37 4.47 -1.59
N ILE A 25 2.98 3.28 -2.04
CA ILE A 25 2.36 2.25 -1.18
C ILE A 25 3.32 1.84 -0.06
N ILE A 26 4.58 1.52 -0.39
CA ILE A 26 5.60 1.08 0.57
C ILE A 26 5.92 2.19 1.57
N SER A 27 6.01 3.44 1.10
CA SER A 27 6.32 4.61 1.93
C SER A 27 5.32 4.80 3.07
N ILE A 28 4.03 4.54 2.83
CA ILE A 28 3.02 4.59 3.89
C ILE A 28 3.39 3.66 5.05
N SER A 29 3.76 2.42 4.75
CA SER A 29 4.11 1.42 5.78
C SER A 29 5.44 1.70 6.47
N VAL A 30 6.42 2.23 5.74
CA VAL A 30 7.80 2.44 6.25
C VAL A 30 7.96 3.76 7.00
N PHE A 31 7.26 4.82 6.56
CA PHE A 31 7.42 6.16 7.11
C PHE A 31 6.15 6.67 7.79
N THR A 32 5.00 6.63 7.11
CA THR A 32 3.78 7.25 7.63
C THR A 32 3.24 6.53 8.86
N ILE A 33 3.08 5.21 8.82
CA ILE A 33 2.54 4.45 9.96
C ILE A 33 3.42 4.59 11.22
N PRO A 34 4.75 4.39 11.15
CA PRO A 34 5.60 4.62 12.32
C PRO A 34 5.58 6.07 12.82
N ALA A 35 5.37 7.06 11.94
CA ALA A 35 5.31 8.46 12.32
C ALA A 35 4.02 8.83 13.07
N ILE A 36 2.87 8.29 12.67
CA ILE A 36 1.59 8.56 13.36
C ILE A 36 1.42 7.71 14.63
N ALA A 37 2.06 6.54 14.70
CA ALA A 37 1.98 5.63 15.84
C ALA A 37 3.17 5.77 16.82
N GLN A 38 3.87 6.92 16.80
CA GLN A 38 5.03 7.11 17.67
C GLN A 38 4.64 7.01 19.15
N PRO A 39 5.39 6.26 19.97
CA PRO A 39 5.15 6.22 21.40
C PRO A 39 5.48 7.56 22.06
N SER A 40 4.88 7.82 23.23
CA SER A 40 5.19 9.02 23.99
C SER A 40 6.67 9.07 24.37
N ARG A 41 7.26 10.27 24.41
CA ARG A 41 8.69 10.46 24.72
C ARG A 41 9.10 9.87 26.09
N GLN A 42 8.14 9.71 26.99
CA GLN A 42 8.34 9.20 28.34
C GLN A 42 8.05 7.70 28.47
N SER A 43 7.63 7.01 27.40
CA SER A 43 7.20 5.61 27.50
C SER A 43 8.37 4.67 27.81
N LYS A 44 8.10 3.70 28.70
CA LYS A 44 9.07 2.69 29.17
C LYS A 44 8.44 1.30 29.10
N GLY A 45 9.26 0.28 28.91
CA GLY A 45 8.78 -1.12 28.89
C GLY A 45 7.70 -1.35 27.85
N ARG A 46 6.57 -1.96 28.27
CA ARG A 46 5.42 -2.32 27.43
C ARG A 46 4.66 -1.10 26.87
N ASP A 47 4.82 0.09 27.45
CA ASP A 47 4.15 1.30 26.97
C ASP A 47 4.73 1.83 25.66
N ARG A 48 5.85 1.29 25.18
CA ARG A 48 6.43 1.61 23.86
C ARG A 48 5.62 1.08 22.69
N GLU A 49 4.76 0.09 22.93
CA GLU A 49 3.91 -0.49 21.90
C GLU A 49 2.66 0.35 21.64
N LYS A 50 2.34 1.30 22.54
CA LYS A 50 1.18 2.19 22.43
C LYS A 50 1.57 3.53 21.79
N PRO A 51 0.69 4.12 20.95
CA PRO A 51 0.88 5.48 20.48
C PRO A 51 0.90 6.48 21.64
N GLY A 52 1.70 7.54 21.52
CA GLY A 52 1.74 8.64 22.49
C GLY A 52 0.56 9.61 22.35
N SER A 53 -0.15 9.56 21.23
CA SER A 53 -1.37 10.30 20.96
C SER A 53 -2.60 9.43 21.20
N ALA A 54 -3.76 10.06 21.36
CA ALA A 54 -5.03 9.37 21.53
C ALA A 54 -5.31 8.44 20.33
N VAL A 55 -5.82 7.23 20.59
CA VAL A 55 -6.01 6.19 19.56
C VAL A 55 -6.97 6.66 18.47
N SER A 56 -8.02 7.41 18.82
CA SER A 56 -8.96 7.96 17.83
C SER A 56 -8.28 8.87 16.84
N HIS A 57 -7.35 9.71 17.30
CA HIS A 57 -6.59 10.62 16.45
C HIS A 57 -5.66 9.85 15.50
N VAL A 58 -4.95 8.84 16.00
CA VAL A 58 -4.09 7.99 15.14
C VAL A 58 -4.92 7.21 14.12
N ALA A 59 -6.08 6.69 14.53
CA ALA A 59 -7.01 6.01 13.64
C ALA A 59 -7.53 6.94 12.53
N GLN A 60 -7.90 8.19 12.85
CA GLN A 60 -8.31 9.18 11.85
C GLN A 60 -7.19 9.52 10.86
N GLN A 61 -5.94 9.67 11.34
CA GLN A 61 -4.78 9.91 10.46
C GLN A 61 -4.52 8.73 9.53
N TRP A 62 -4.63 7.50 10.05
CA TRP A 62 -4.56 6.29 9.24
C TRP A 62 -5.68 6.24 8.19
N GLU A 63 -6.92 6.53 8.58
CA GLU A 63 -8.08 6.51 7.69
C GLU A 63 -7.92 7.53 6.56
N ALA A 64 -7.53 8.77 6.87
CA ALA A 64 -7.25 9.79 5.86
C ALA A 64 -6.14 9.34 4.89
N THR A 65 -5.10 8.69 5.40
CA THR A 65 -4.00 8.15 4.58
C THR A 65 -4.49 7.02 3.67
N TYR A 66 -5.29 6.09 4.19
CA TYR A 66 -5.89 5.01 3.41
C TYR A 66 -6.84 5.55 2.34
N ASP A 67 -7.64 6.54 2.67
CA ASP A 67 -8.64 7.14 1.79
C ASP A 67 -8.03 7.91 0.63
N LEU A 68 -6.88 8.54 0.84
CA LEU A 68 -6.11 9.10 -0.27
C LEU A 68 -5.50 7.98 -1.13
N GLY A 69 -4.91 6.97 -0.49
CA GLY A 69 -4.25 5.87 -1.18
C GLY A 69 -5.19 4.99 -2.02
N LYS A 70 -6.42 4.76 -1.55
CA LYS A 70 -7.44 3.95 -2.25
C LYS A 70 -7.92 4.61 -3.55
N VAL A 71 -7.74 5.91 -3.70
CA VAL A 71 -8.05 6.65 -4.94
C VAL A 71 -6.81 6.71 -5.82
N VAL A 72 -5.69 7.17 -5.28
CA VAL A 72 -4.49 7.48 -6.08
C VAL A 72 -3.84 6.22 -6.68
N PHE A 73 -3.58 5.19 -5.87
CA PHE A 73 -2.77 4.07 -6.34
C PHE A 73 -3.48 3.16 -7.35
N PRO A 74 -4.78 2.82 -7.19
CA PRO A 74 -5.52 2.09 -8.23
C PRO A 74 -5.55 2.81 -9.57
N SER A 75 -5.69 4.14 -9.59
CA SER A 75 -5.66 4.93 -10.83
C SER A 75 -4.30 4.86 -11.53
N ILE A 76 -3.21 5.02 -10.78
CA ILE A 76 -1.85 4.90 -11.33
C ILE A 76 -1.59 3.48 -11.84
N ALA A 77 -2.00 2.46 -11.07
CA ALA A 77 -1.85 1.07 -11.45
C ALA A 77 -2.62 0.72 -12.73
N LEU A 78 -3.85 1.20 -12.87
CA LEU A 78 -4.64 1.02 -14.08
C LEU A 78 -3.97 1.68 -15.29
N ALA A 79 -3.51 2.93 -15.14
CA ALA A 79 -2.81 3.63 -16.22
C ALA A 79 -1.54 2.89 -16.66
N SER A 80 -0.71 2.45 -15.70
CA SER A 80 0.49 1.65 -15.96
C SER A 80 0.15 0.33 -16.66
N SER A 81 -0.88 -0.38 -16.19
CA SER A 81 -1.31 -1.66 -16.78
C SER A 81 -1.84 -1.52 -18.21
N LEU A 82 -2.52 -0.42 -18.53
CA LEU A 82 -2.98 -0.14 -19.90
C LEU A 82 -1.79 0.14 -20.82
N LEU A 83 -0.80 0.91 -20.35
CA LEU A 83 0.42 1.16 -21.10
C LEU A 83 1.23 -0.12 -21.35
N TYR A 84 1.40 -0.97 -20.32
CA TYR A 84 2.04 -2.27 -20.52
C TYR A 84 1.28 -3.17 -21.49
N SER A 85 -0.05 -3.21 -21.42
CA SER A 85 -0.88 -3.95 -22.37
C SER A 85 -0.73 -3.42 -23.80
N TYR A 86 -0.67 -2.11 -23.98
CA TYR A 86 -0.42 -1.48 -25.27
C TYR A 86 0.95 -1.88 -25.84
N VAL A 87 2.01 -1.82 -25.01
CA VAL A 87 3.35 -2.25 -25.42
C VAL A 87 3.35 -3.72 -25.79
N ALA A 88 2.73 -4.58 -24.97
CA ALA A 88 2.62 -6.01 -25.24
C ALA A 88 1.98 -6.29 -26.61
N TYR A 89 0.93 -5.54 -26.95
CA TYR A 89 0.28 -5.62 -28.26
C TYR A 89 1.23 -5.19 -29.39
N ALA A 90 1.94 -4.08 -29.21
CA ALA A 90 2.79 -3.49 -30.25
C ALA A 90 4.05 -4.31 -30.57
N VAL A 91 4.54 -5.12 -29.63
CA VAL A 91 5.77 -5.92 -29.78
C VAL A 91 5.52 -7.40 -30.08
N ARG A 92 4.26 -7.84 -30.22
CA ARG A 92 3.89 -9.28 -30.22
C ARG A 92 4.34 -10.09 -31.44
N ASP A 93 4.73 -9.44 -32.53
CA ASP A 93 4.96 -10.12 -33.80
C ASP A 93 6.29 -10.92 -33.77
N GLY A 94 6.25 -12.13 -34.31
CA GLY A 94 7.39 -13.06 -34.28
C GLY A 94 7.57 -13.78 -32.94
N THR A 95 8.51 -14.74 -32.90
CA THR A 95 8.73 -15.61 -31.73
C THR A 95 9.31 -14.85 -30.53
N HIS A 96 10.29 -13.97 -30.77
CA HIS A 96 10.87 -13.09 -29.76
C HIS A 96 9.83 -12.06 -29.27
N GLY A 97 9.08 -11.46 -30.19
CA GLY A 97 8.01 -10.52 -29.88
C GLY A 97 6.92 -11.12 -28.99
N ARG A 98 6.53 -12.37 -29.25
CA ARG A 98 5.57 -13.10 -28.40
C ARG A 98 6.06 -13.28 -26.97
N ARG A 99 7.37 -13.54 -26.77
CA ARG A 99 7.95 -13.64 -25.42
C ARG A 99 7.89 -12.30 -24.68
N LEU A 100 8.31 -11.21 -25.35
CA LEU A 100 8.22 -9.85 -24.78
C LEU A 100 6.77 -9.46 -24.45
N SER A 101 5.84 -9.80 -25.34
CA SER A 101 4.40 -9.56 -25.14
C SER A 101 3.90 -10.23 -23.86
N VAL A 102 4.27 -11.48 -23.63
CA VAL A 102 3.92 -12.20 -22.38
C VAL A 102 4.52 -11.49 -21.16
N LEU A 103 5.79 -11.09 -21.20
CA LEU A 103 6.43 -10.37 -20.08
C LEU A 103 5.70 -9.06 -19.73
N TYR A 104 5.32 -8.27 -20.74
CA TYR A 104 4.58 -7.03 -20.51
C TYR A 104 3.14 -7.27 -20.02
N LEU A 105 2.46 -8.32 -20.49
CA LEU A 105 1.15 -8.71 -19.94
C LEU A 105 1.26 -9.20 -18.49
N THR A 106 2.33 -9.94 -18.15
CA THR A 106 2.61 -10.33 -16.77
C THR A 106 2.88 -9.09 -15.90
N ALA A 107 3.66 -8.13 -16.40
CA ALA A 107 3.90 -6.87 -15.69
C ALA A 107 2.59 -6.09 -15.45
N ALA A 108 1.74 -5.98 -16.47
CA ALA A 108 0.42 -5.37 -16.36
C ALA A 108 -0.44 -6.06 -15.28
N GLY A 109 -0.50 -7.40 -15.32
CA GLY A 109 -1.21 -8.21 -14.34
C GLY A 109 -0.71 -7.98 -12.92
N LEU A 110 0.61 -8.01 -12.70
CA LEU A 110 1.22 -7.74 -11.40
C LEU A 110 0.84 -6.35 -10.86
N VAL A 111 0.85 -5.32 -11.69
CA VAL A 111 0.49 -3.97 -11.25
C VAL A 111 -0.97 -3.88 -10.79
N VAL A 112 -1.92 -4.52 -11.49
CA VAL A 112 -3.35 -4.47 -11.10
C VAL A 112 -3.70 -5.40 -9.94
N MET A 113 -2.83 -6.34 -9.55
CA MET A 113 -3.04 -7.22 -8.39
C MET A 113 -3.21 -6.47 -7.07
N ILE A 114 -2.86 -5.18 -7.00
CA ILE A 114 -3.14 -4.36 -5.83
C ILE A 114 -4.62 -4.35 -5.45
N ALA A 115 -5.54 -4.39 -6.43
CA ALA A 115 -6.98 -4.33 -6.19
C ALA A 115 -7.51 -5.62 -5.52
N PRO A 116 -7.30 -6.84 -6.08
CA PRO A 116 -7.76 -8.06 -5.44
C PRO A 116 -7.08 -8.30 -4.08
N ILE A 117 -5.80 -7.95 -3.92
CA ILE A 117 -5.12 -8.02 -2.61
C ILE A 117 -5.78 -7.11 -1.60
N THR A 118 -6.15 -5.89 -2.01
CA THR A 118 -6.82 -4.93 -1.12
C THR A 118 -8.18 -5.49 -0.66
N GLY A 119 -9.01 -5.95 -1.60
CA GLY A 119 -10.32 -6.51 -1.28
C GLY A 119 -10.25 -7.74 -0.37
N ALA A 120 -9.33 -8.66 -0.65
CA ALA A 120 -9.24 -9.92 0.08
C ALA A 120 -8.55 -9.80 1.45
N LEU A 121 -7.47 -9.02 1.55
CA LEU A 121 -6.61 -9.02 2.73
C LEU A 121 -6.69 -7.74 3.57
N ILE A 122 -6.84 -6.58 2.92
CA ILE A 122 -6.77 -5.28 3.61
C ILE A 122 -8.15 -4.87 4.14
N VAL A 123 -9.21 -5.00 3.35
CA VAL A 123 -10.58 -4.63 3.77
C VAL A 123 -11.01 -5.27 5.10
N PRO A 124 -10.76 -6.57 5.37
CA PRO A 124 -11.10 -7.16 6.66
C PRO A 124 -10.38 -6.51 7.85
N VAL A 125 -9.16 -6.00 7.66
CA VAL A 125 -8.41 -5.29 8.70
C VAL A 125 -8.94 -3.87 8.85
N ASN A 126 -9.27 -3.19 7.74
CA ASN A 126 -9.88 -1.86 7.76
C ASN A 126 -11.19 -1.86 8.54
N ASN A 127 -12.04 -2.87 8.35
CA ASN A 127 -13.31 -3.00 9.07
C ASN A 127 -13.11 -3.13 10.59
N LYS A 128 -11.95 -3.62 11.04
CA LYS A 128 -11.59 -3.69 12.47
C LYS A 128 -10.95 -2.41 12.99
N LEU A 129 -10.26 -1.65 12.13
CA LEU A 129 -9.64 -0.37 12.49
C LEU A 129 -10.64 0.79 12.49
N HIS A 130 -11.64 0.76 11.61
CA HIS A 130 -12.59 1.85 11.44
C HIS A 130 -13.36 2.23 12.72
N PRO A 131 -13.82 1.30 13.58
CA PRO A 131 -14.49 1.67 14.83
C PRO A 131 -13.66 2.58 15.76
N TYR A 132 -12.32 2.50 15.67
CA TYR A 132 -11.44 3.34 16.48
C TYR A 132 -11.45 4.81 16.04
N THR A 133 -11.86 5.14 14.81
CA THR A 133 -11.91 6.54 14.32
C THR A 133 -13.04 7.35 14.96
N LEU A 134 -14.06 6.64 15.46
CA LEU A 134 -15.24 7.19 16.14
C LEU A 134 -15.18 7.05 17.67
N ARG A 135 -14.09 6.48 18.21
CA ARG A 135 -13.95 6.29 19.65
C ARG A 135 -13.82 7.65 20.34
N GLU A 136 -14.64 7.87 21.37
CA GLU A 136 -14.44 8.98 22.28
C GLU A 136 -13.30 8.65 23.24
N ASP A 137 -12.18 9.35 23.11
CA ASP A 137 -11.08 9.24 24.07
C ASP A 137 -11.40 10.09 25.30
N SER A 138 -12.32 9.59 26.12
CA SER A 138 -12.84 10.21 27.35
C SER A 138 -11.83 10.14 28.50
N PHE A 139 -10.61 10.65 28.31
CA PHE A 139 -9.57 10.71 29.37
C PHE A 139 -9.34 12.11 29.95
N VAL A 140 -10.27 13.05 29.75
CA VAL A 140 -10.12 14.42 30.27
C VAL A 140 -10.54 14.55 31.74
N LYS A 141 -11.19 13.57 32.38
CA LYS A 141 -11.63 13.69 33.78
C LYS A 141 -11.45 12.36 34.49
N GLY A 142 -10.65 12.32 35.56
CA GLY A 142 -10.13 11.11 36.21
C GLY A 142 -11.15 10.23 36.94
N GLU A 143 -12.28 9.92 36.33
CA GLU A 143 -13.41 9.17 36.90
C GLU A 143 -13.48 7.71 36.40
N ALA A 144 -12.58 7.28 35.51
CA ALA A 144 -12.61 5.92 34.99
C ALA A 144 -12.19 4.89 36.05
N ASN A 145 -13.04 3.89 36.27
CA ASN A 145 -12.80 2.81 37.22
C ASN A 145 -11.68 1.86 36.71
N ALA A 146 -11.20 0.95 37.56
CA ALA A 146 -10.09 0.06 37.21
C ALA A 146 -10.41 -0.88 36.03
N GLU A 147 -11.67 -1.27 35.89
CA GLU A 147 -12.16 -2.16 34.82
C GLU A 147 -12.20 -1.44 33.47
N GLU A 148 -12.67 -0.19 33.44
CA GLU A 148 -12.65 0.68 32.26
C GLU A 148 -11.23 0.94 31.78
N ARG A 149 -10.30 1.23 32.71
CA ARG A 149 -8.88 1.40 32.37
C ARG A 149 -8.29 0.13 31.75
N ALA A 150 -8.53 -1.04 32.35
CA ALA A 150 -8.04 -2.31 31.81
C ALA A 150 -8.61 -2.61 30.42
N ARG A 151 -9.90 -2.29 30.19
CA ARG A 151 -10.54 -2.41 28.88
C ARG A 151 -9.90 -1.48 27.85
N HIS A 152 -9.70 -0.20 28.18
CA HIS A 152 -9.05 0.75 27.28
C HIS A 152 -7.62 0.33 26.92
N GLU A 153 -6.84 -0.13 27.90
CA GLU A 153 -5.50 -0.62 27.64
C GLU A 153 -5.49 -1.81 26.68
N HIS A 154 -6.43 -2.74 26.83
CA HIS A 154 -6.57 -3.89 25.93
C HIS A 154 -6.92 -3.43 24.50
N GLU A 155 -7.89 -2.52 24.35
CA GLU A 155 -8.28 -1.96 23.05
C GLU A 155 -7.12 -1.21 22.37
N ASP A 156 -6.31 -0.46 23.12
CA ASP A 156 -5.14 0.25 22.58
C ASP A 156 -4.06 -0.73 22.07
N HIS A 157 -3.85 -1.85 22.76
CA HIS A 157 -2.98 -2.92 22.30
C HIS A 157 -3.53 -3.62 21.06
N GLU A 158 -4.83 -3.89 21.02
CA GLU A 158 -5.49 -4.48 19.85
C GLU A 158 -5.36 -3.56 18.62
N PHE A 159 -5.63 -2.25 18.78
CA PHE A 159 -5.43 -1.25 17.74
C PHE A 159 -4.01 -1.27 17.19
N SER A 160 -3.00 -1.25 18.07
CA SER A 160 -1.59 -1.26 17.68
C SER A 160 -1.22 -2.52 16.90
N GLY A 161 -1.76 -3.68 17.31
CA GLY A 161 -1.61 -4.94 16.59
C GLY A 161 -2.27 -4.92 15.20
N LEU A 162 -3.49 -4.38 15.11
CA LEU A 162 -4.22 -4.22 13.84
C LEU A 162 -3.49 -3.27 12.88
N LEU A 163 -3.01 -2.12 13.38
CA LEU A 163 -2.29 -1.13 12.59
C LEU A 163 -0.97 -1.70 12.06
N ARG A 164 -0.25 -2.48 12.88
CA ARG A 164 0.95 -3.20 12.45
C ARG A 164 0.64 -4.24 11.36
N LYS A 165 -0.41 -5.05 11.56
CA LYS A 165 -0.86 -6.03 10.56
C LYS A 165 -1.24 -5.35 9.25
N TRP A 166 -1.98 -4.26 9.31
CA TRP A 166 -2.35 -3.45 8.15
C TRP A 166 -1.10 -2.95 7.42
N SER A 167 -0.13 -2.39 8.15
CA SER A 167 1.13 -1.90 7.58
C SER A 167 1.90 -3.00 6.86
N GLN A 168 1.98 -4.20 7.42
CA GLN A 168 2.62 -5.36 6.78
C GLN A 168 1.91 -5.79 5.50
N LEU A 169 0.58 -5.85 5.50
CA LEU A 169 -0.20 -6.19 4.31
C LEU A 169 -0.08 -5.12 3.22
N ASN A 170 -0.07 -3.85 3.61
CA ASN A 170 0.12 -2.73 2.69
C ASN A 170 1.54 -2.76 2.06
N LEU A 171 2.57 -3.08 2.86
CA LEU A 171 3.94 -3.27 2.37
C LEU A 171 4.00 -4.41 1.34
N PHE A 172 3.43 -5.56 1.69
CA PHE A 172 3.35 -6.73 0.80
C PHE A 172 2.63 -6.40 -0.51
N ARG A 173 1.50 -5.67 -0.45
CA ARG A 173 0.77 -5.19 -1.62
C ARG A 173 1.65 -4.32 -2.52
N GLY A 174 2.50 -3.47 -1.94
CA GLY A 174 3.42 -2.60 -2.68
C GLY A 174 4.50 -3.34 -3.49
N LEU A 175 4.79 -4.62 -3.17
CA LEU A 175 5.76 -5.43 -3.90
C LEU A 175 5.27 -5.84 -5.30
N PHE A 176 3.96 -5.94 -5.51
CA PHE A 176 3.40 -6.34 -6.80
C PHE A 176 3.69 -5.34 -7.93
N PRO A 177 3.38 -4.05 -7.78
CA PRO A 177 3.79 -3.06 -8.77
C PRO A 177 5.31 -2.91 -8.87
N LEU A 178 6.07 -3.21 -7.80
CA LEU A 178 7.54 -3.25 -7.88
C LEU A 178 8.03 -4.35 -8.83
N PHE A 179 7.48 -5.56 -8.70
CA PHE A 179 7.80 -6.67 -9.59
C PHE A 179 7.34 -6.39 -11.02
N GLY A 180 6.16 -5.76 -11.20
CA GLY A 180 5.71 -5.29 -12.51
C GLY A 180 6.68 -4.29 -13.15
N ALA A 181 7.12 -3.28 -12.40
CA ALA A 181 8.12 -2.31 -12.85
C ALA A 181 9.45 -2.97 -13.20
N THR A 182 9.93 -3.89 -12.36
CA THR A 182 11.17 -4.63 -12.58
C THR A 182 11.10 -5.46 -13.85
N LEU A 183 10.01 -6.22 -14.04
CA LEU A 183 9.81 -7.05 -15.23
C LEU A 183 9.77 -6.18 -16.50
N GLY A 184 9.00 -5.10 -16.47
CA GLY A 184 8.91 -4.15 -17.59
C GLY A 184 10.26 -3.50 -17.93
N ALA A 185 11.05 -3.15 -16.92
CA ALA A 185 12.40 -2.62 -17.09
C ALA A 185 13.35 -3.67 -17.70
N THR A 186 13.37 -4.89 -17.17
CA THR A 186 14.24 -5.97 -17.70
C THR A 186 13.93 -6.30 -19.16
N ALA A 187 12.65 -6.33 -19.54
CA ALA A 187 12.25 -6.50 -20.92
C ALA A 187 12.67 -5.31 -21.81
N ALA A 188 12.55 -4.07 -21.30
CA ALA A 188 12.93 -2.87 -22.04
C ALA A 188 14.46 -2.78 -22.27
N PHE A 189 15.27 -3.23 -21.31
CA PHE A 189 16.73 -3.24 -21.42
C PHE A 189 17.29 -4.46 -22.17
N GLY A 190 16.43 -5.39 -22.63
CA GLY A 190 16.88 -6.59 -23.34
C GLY A 190 17.66 -7.57 -22.45
N LEU A 191 17.37 -7.59 -21.14
CA LEU A 191 18.00 -8.49 -20.18
C LEU A 191 17.39 -9.90 -20.17
N VAL A 192 16.32 -10.12 -20.95
CA VAL A 192 15.55 -11.36 -21.09
C VAL A 192 15.00 -11.54 -22.50
#